data_AF-A0A1S1LJD2-F1
#
_entry.id   AF-A0A1S1LJD2-F1
#
_cell.length_a   1.000
_cell.length_b   1.000
_cell.length_c   1.000
_cell.angle_alpha   90.00
_cell.angle_beta   90.00
_cell.angle_gamma   90.00
#
_symmetry.space_group_name_H-M   'P 1'
#
loop_
_entity.id
_entity.type
_entity.pdbx_description
1 polymer ?
#
loop_
_entity_poly.entity_id
_entity_poly.type
_entity_poly.pdbx_seq_one_letter_code
_entity_poly.pdbx_strand_id
1 'polypeptide(L)'
;MLAKWNTLNDVQKKDLGAPYDNQKDTLDRSGVYQQFDGGVLIYRNGEPVYFVWGKIRDAWNDNQASQGKLGYPTADEVTEADGSFKSSFEHGTITFKTGDAAAKVSLTN
;
A
#
# COMPACT_ATOMS: atom_id res chain seq x y z
N MET A 1 12.85 -1.50 -3.76
CA MET A 1 12.28 -0.15 -3.97
C MET A 1 12.45 0.35 -5.39
N LEU A 2 13.68 0.64 -5.84
CA LEU A 2 13.94 1.22 -7.16
C LEU A 2 13.46 0.34 -8.33
N ALA A 3 13.60 -0.99 -8.22
CA ALA A 3 13.09 -1.92 -9.22
C ALA A 3 11.55 -1.80 -9.38
N LYS A 4 10.82 -1.76 -8.27
CA LYS A 4 9.35 -1.62 -8.26
C LYS A 4 8.90 -0.24 -8.74
N TRP A 5 9.64 0.82 -8.43
CA TRP A 5 9.39 2.14 -9.00
C TRP A 5 9.52 2.13 -10.54
N ASN A 6 10.52 1.42 -11.07
CA ASN A 6 10.75 1.32 -12.51
C ASN A 6 9.69 0.47 -13.24
N THR A 7 8.96 -0.41 -12.54
CA THR A 7 7.84 -1.14 -13.14
C THR A 7 6.58 -0.30 -13.33
N LEU A 8 6.50 0.87 -12.69
CA LEU A 8 5.37 1.77 -12.85
C LEU A 8 5.43 2.51 -14.18
N ASN A 9 4.28 2.59 -14.85
CA ASN A 9 4.13 3.39 -16.07
C ASN A 9 4.04 4.90 -15.75
N ASP A 10 4.11 5.73 -16.78
CA ASP A 10 4.15 7.19 -16.60
C ASP A 10 2.86 7.76 -15.99
N VAL A 11 1.71 7.12 -16.23
CA VAL A 11 0.43 7.51 -15.63
C VAL A 11 0.45 7.22 -14.13
N GLN A 12 0.88 6.02 -13.75
CA GLN A 12 1.02 5.61 -12.35
C GLN A 12 2.00 6.52 -11.61
N LYS A 13 3.17 6.81 -12.20
CA LYS A 13 4.14 7.74 -11.59
C LYS A 13 3.57 9.15 -11.43
N LYS A 14 2.78 9.61 -12.40
CA LYS A 14 2.10 10.91 -12.32
C LYS A 14 1.04 10.93 -11.22
N ASP A 15 0.23 9.88 -11.10
CA ASP A 15 -0.81 9.76 -10.06
C ASP A 15 -0.21 9.65 -8.65
N LEU A 16 1.01 9.14 -8.53
CA LEU A 16 1.75 9.14 -7.28
C LEU A 16 2.23 10.49 -6.80
N GLY A 17 2.45 11.42 -7.73
CA GLY A 17 3.08 12.68 -7.41
C GLY A 17 4.54 12.51 -7.00
N ALA A 18 5.03 13.50 -6.25
CA ALA A 18 6.43 13.50 -5.84
C ALA A 18 6.66 12.54 -4.67
N PRO A 19 7.86 11.93 -4.56
CA PRO A 19 8.26 11.31 -3.30
C PRO A 19 8.29 12.38 -2.21
N TYR A 20 7.66 12.10 -1.07
CA TYR A 20 7.60 13.05 0.04
C TYR A 20 8.97 13.23 0.71
N ASP A 21 9.72 12.15 0.84
CA ASP A 21 11.07 12.11 1.43
C ASP A 21 11.89 10.98 0.79
N ASN A 22 13.09 10.69 1.27
CA ASN A 22 13.82 9.47 0.93
C ASN A 22 13.22 8.24 1.64
N GLN A 23 13.72 7.06 1.26
CA GLN A 23 13.37 5.79 1.89
C GLN A 23 13.66 5.83 3.39
N LYS A 24 12.74 5.30 4.19
CA LYS A 24 12.85 5.23 5.65
C LYS A 24 12.63 3.81 6.13
N ASP A 25 13.36 3.43 7.17
CA ASP A 25 13.10 2.18 7.87
C ASP A 25 11.78 2.29 8.64
N THR A 26 11.05 1.17 8.73
CA THR A 26 9.92 1.06 9.66
C THR A 26 10.40 1.18 11.10
N LEU A 27 9.49 1.52 12.01
CA LEU A 27 9.84 1.80 13.41
C LEU A 27 10.54 0.62 14.10
N ASP A 28 10.10 -0.60 13.77
CA ASP A 28 10.66 -1.87 14.23
C ASP A 28 11.87 -2.35 13.41
N ARG A 29 12.30 -1.58 12.39
CA ARG A 29 13.36 -1.91 11.44
C ARG A 29 13.17 -3.25 10.72
N SER A 30 11.93 -3.75 10.64
CA SER A 30 11.62 -4.99 9.95
C SER A 30 11.40 -4.79 8.46
N GLY A 31 11.32 -3.56 7.98
CA GLY A 31 11.14 -3.21 6.57
C GLY A 31 11.56 -1.79 6.24
N VAL A 32 11.37 -1.41 4.99
CA VAL A 32 11.66 -0.07 4.47
C VAL A 32 10.46 0.41 3.66
N TYR A 33 10.09 1.67 3.85
CA TYR A 33 9.00 2.32 3.14
C TYR A 33 9.44 3.63 2.48
N GLN A 34 8.70 4.03 1.47
CA GLN A 34 8.90 5.23 0.68
C GLN A 34 7.54 5.84 0.43
N GLN A 35 7.31 7.02 0.99
CA GLN A 35 6.03 7.69 0.89
C GLN A 35 5.98 8.60 -0.34
N PHE A 36 4.82 8.60 -0.99
CA PHE A 36 4.47 9.46 -2.12
C PHE A 36 3.15 10.16 -1.80
N ASP A 37 2.82 11.24 -2.51
CA ASP A 37 1.55 11.93 -2.34
C ASP A 37 0.35 10.98 -2.54
N GLY A 38 0.40 10.16 -3.61
CA GLY A 38 -0.66 9.23 -3.98
C GLY A 38 -0.59 7.83 -3.35
N GLY A 39 0.44 7.53 -2.53
CA GLY A 39 0.56 6.20 -1.95
C GLY A 39 1.86 5.92 -1.22
N VAL A 40 2.26 4.65 -1.18
CA VAL A 40 3.47 4.19 -0.51
C VAL A 40 4.02 2.93 -1.17
N LEU A 41 5.34 2.91 -1.38
CA LEU A 41 6.08 1.68 -1.61
C LEU A 41 6.58 1.17 -0.28
N ILE A 42 6.37 -0.10 0.02
CA ILE A 42 6.87 -0.71 1.26
C ILE A 42 7.23 -2.17 1.03
N TYR A 43 8.20 -2.65 1.79
CA TYR A 43 8.52 -4.08 1.88
C TYR A 43 8.99 -4.44 3.29
N ARG A 44 8.83 -5.71 3.63
CA ARG A 44 9.47 -6.35 4.79
C ARG A 44 10.80 -6.97 4.36
N ASN A 45 11.82 -6.93 5.21
CA ASN A 45 13.14 -7.48 4.90
C ASN A 45 13.05 -8.95 4.49
N GLY A 46 13.49 -9.26 3.27
CA GLY A 46 13.39 -10.60 2.67
C GLY A 46 12.16 -10.84 1.82
N GLU A 47 11.23 -9.88 1.74
CA GLU A 47 10.00 -9.97 0.95
C GLU A 47 10.01 -9.04 -0.28
N PRO A 48 9.13 -9.27 -1.27
CA PRO A 48 8.95 -8.38 -2.40
C PRO A 48 8.47 -6.99 -1.98
N VAL A 49 8.69 -6.02 -2.88
CA VAL A 49 8.18 -4.65 -2.68
C VAL A 49 6.80 -4.52 -3.27
N TYR A 50 5.88 -4.01 -2.46
CA TYR A 50 4.49 -3.82 -2.81
C TYR A 50 4.13 -2.35 -2.81
N PHE A 51 3.15 -2.03 -3.65
CA PHE A 51 2.59 -0.70 -3.75
C PHE A 51 1.19 -0.68 -3.14
N VAL A 52 0.93 0.28 -2.25
CA VAL A 52 -0.41 0.55 -1.70
C VAL A 52 -0.82 1.97 -2.06
N TRP A 53 -1.99 2.13 -2.68
CA TRP A 53 -2.43 3.37 -3.32
C TRP A 53 -3.62 4.03 -2.62
N GLY A 54 -3.71 5.36 -2.75
CA GLY A 54 -4.91 6.14 -2.50
C GLY A 54 -5.67 5.79 -1.22
N LYS A 55 -7.00 5.57 -1.36
CA LYS A 55 -7.91 5.34 -0.23
C LYS A 55 -7.63 4.04 0.53
N ILE A 56 -7.05 3.03 -0.12
CA ILE A 56 -6.62 1.80 0.55
C ILE A 56 -5.44 2.11 1.48
N ARG A 57 -4.45 2.85 0.98
CA ARG A 57 -3.30 3.31 1.77
C ARG A 57 -3.73 4.22 2.92
N ASP A 58 -4.70 5.10 2.70
CA ASP A 58 -5.24 5.96 3.76
C ASP A 58 -5.89 5.13 4.87
N ALA A 59 -6.78 4.19 4.52
CA ALA A 59 -7.40 3.31 5.51
C ALA A 59 -6.40 2.40 6.21
N TRP A 60 -5.35 1.95 5.51
CA TRP A 60 -4.26 1.19 6.12
C TRP A 60 -3.48 2.03 7.14
N ASN A 61 -3.18 3.29 6.82
CA ASN A 61 -2.53 4.23 7.73
C ASN A 61 -3.39 4.53 8.97
N ASP A 62 -4.69 4.70 8.80
CA ASP A 62 -5.64 4.87 9.91
C ASP A 62 -5.66 3.66 10.85
N ASN A 63 -5.28 2.49 10.33
CA ASN A 63 -5.12 1.24 11.09
C ASN A 63 -3.67 0.97 11.52
N GLN A 64 -2.86 2.02 11.70
CA GLN A 64 -1.45 1.96 12.14
C GLN A 64 -0.48 1.31 11.14
N ALA A 65 -0.87 1.24 9.85
CA ALA A 65 -0.04 0.75 8.75
C ALA A 65 0.62 -0.62 9.04
N SER A 66 1.90 -0.81 8.68
CA SER A 66 2.62 -2.07 8.85
C SER A 66 2.83 -2.47 10.31
N GLN A 67 2.67 -1.53 11.24
CA GLN A 67 2.78 -1.78 12.69
C GLN A 67 1.41 -2.12 13.31
N GLY A 68 0.34 -2.02 12.53
CA GLY A 68 -1.01 -2.30 12.95
C GLY A 68 -1.42 -3.76 12.77
N LYS A 69 -2.70 -4.03 13.05
CA LYS A 69 -3.27 -5.38 12.99
C LYS A 69 -3.26 -6.03 11.61
N LEU A 70 -3.19 -5.23 10.53
CA LEU A 70 -3.13 -5.74 9.16
C LEU A 70 -1.74 -6.26 8.78
N GLY A 71 -0.68 -5.67 9.35
CA GLY A 71 0.71 -5.96 8.97
C GLY A 71 1.10 -5.38 7.61
N TYR A 72 2.13 -5.99 7.01
CA TYR A 72 2.66 -5.60 5.70
C TYR A 72 1.74 -6.02 4.55
N PRO A 73 1.75 -5.29 3.42
CA PRO A 73 1.11 -5.76 2.19
C PRO A 73 1.83 -7.02 1.68
N THR A 74 1.05 -7.99 1.18
CA THR A 74 1.54 -9.27 0.64
C THR A 74 1.27 -9.43 -0.85
N ALA A 75 0.47 -8.53 -1.43
CA ALA A 75 0.19 -8.47 -2.85
C ALA A 75 0.01 -7.02 -3.31
N ASP A 76 0.26 -6.78 -4.59
CA ASP A 76 -0.12 -5.52 -5.23
C ASP A 76 -1.65 -5.38 -5.26
N GLU A 77 -2.10 -4.12 -5.31
CA GLU A 77 -3.50 -3.81 -5.49
C GLU A 77 -4.04 -4.37 -6.82
N VAL A 78 -5.17 -5.08 -6.74
CA VAL A 78 -5.87 -5.63 -7.89
C VAL A 78 -7.22 -4.95 -8.07
N THR A 79 -7.60 -4.72 -9.33
CA THR A 79 -8.97 -4.31 -9.67
C THR A 79 -9.83 -5.55 -9.83
N GLU A 80 -10.86 -5.67 -9.00
CA GLU A 80 -11.88 -6.72 -9.04
C GLU A 80 -12.87 -6.48 -10.19
N ALA A 81 -13.57 -7.54 -10.60
CA ALA A 81 -14.51 -7.50 -11.72
C ALA A 81 -15.68 -6.51 -11.52
N ASP A 82 -16.00 -6.18 -10.27
CA ASP A 82 -17.06 -5.22 -9.92
C ASP A 82 -16.59 -3.76 -9.92
N GLY A 83 -15.32 -3.51 -10.29
CA GLY A 83 -14.68 -2.20 -10.31
C GLY A 83 -14.15 -1.73 -8.95
N SER A 84 -14.16 -2.59 -7.92
CA SER A 84 -13.48 -2.31 -6.66
C SER A 84 -11.98 -2.63 -6.75
N PHE A 85 -11.20 -1.94 -5.95
CA PHE A 85 -9.78 -2.18 -5.74
C PHE A 85 -9.61 -2.98 -4.46
N LYS A 86 -8.70 -3.96 -4.47
CA LYS A 86 -8.39 -4.79 -3.30
C LYS A 86 -6.90 -4.92 -3.13
N SER A 87 -6.43 -4.74 -1.90
CA SER A 87 -5.06 -5.03 -1.50
C SER A 87 -5.05 -6.03 -0.34
N SER A 88 -4.11 -6.96 -0.39
CA SER A 88 -3.94 -8.01 0.61
C SER A 88 -2.77 -7.71 1.53
N PHE A 89 -2.96 -8.00 2.81
CA PHE A 89 -2.02 -7.79 3.89
C PHE A 89 -1.81 -9.09 4.66
N GLU A 90 -0.76 -9.17 5.49
CA GLU A 90 -0.40 -10.36 6.27
C GLU A 90 -1.57 -10.93 7.08
N HIS A 91 -2.43 -10.06 7.61
CA HIS A 91 -3.52 -10.43 8.52
C HIS A 91 -4.88 -9.92 8.06
N GLY A 92 -5.05 -9.67 6.76
CA GLY A 92 -6.33 -9.17 6.24
C GLY A 92 -6.27 -8.65 4.82
N THR A 93 -7.35 -8.00 4.42
CA THR A 93 -7.47 -7.36 3.13
C THR A 93 -8.19 -6.03 3.29
N ILE A 94 -7.84 -5.05 2.48
CA ILE A 94 -8.60 -3.81 2.36
C ILE A 94 -9.19 -3.74 0.96
N THR A 95 -10.47 -3.42 0.86
CA THR A 95 -11.18 -3.24 -0.41
C THR A 95 -11.77 -1.83 -0.47
N PHE A 96 -11.59 -1.14 -1.59
CA PHE A 96 -12.12 0.18 -1.84
C PHE A 96 -12.83 0.23 -3.18
N LYS A 97 -14.03 0.80 -3.25
CA LYS A 97 -14.72 1.01 -4.53
C LYS A 97 -14.83 2.50 -4.83
N THR A 98 -14.56 2.90 -6.08
CA THR A 98 -14.74 4.29 -6.50
C THR A 98 -16.20 4.70 -6.29
N GLY A 99 -16.41 5.70 -5.43
CA GLY A 99 -17.74 6.16 -5.02
C GLY A 99 -18.11 5.81 -3.57
N ASP A 100 -17.39 4.88 -2.93
CA ASP A 100 -17.53 4.64 -1.50
C ASP A 100 -16.89 5.79 -0.69
N ALA A 101 -17.50 6.11 0.45
CA ALA A 101 -16.99 7.15 1.35
C ALA A 101 -15.62 6.76 1.98
N ALA A 102 -15.36 5.46 2.15
CA ALA A 102 -14.15 4.94 2.77
C ALA A 102 -13.83 3.51 2.28
N ALA A 103 -12.57 3.11 2.39
CA ALA A 103 -12.16 1.73 2.15
C ALA A 103 -12.62 0.82 3.31
N LYS A 104 -13.00 -0.41 2.97
CA LYS A 104 -13.43 -1.45 3.91
C LYS A 104 -12.24 -2.30 4.32
N VAL A 105 -12.01 -2.39 5.62
CA VAL A 105 -10.94 -3.20 6.21
C VAL A 105 -11.53 -4.51 6.72
N SER A 106 -10.94 -5.62 6.29
CA SER A 106 -11.31 -6.97 6.73
C SER A 106 -10.09 -7.66 7.32
N LEU A 107 -10.12 -7.97 8.61
CA LEU A 107 -9.05 -8.71 9.30
C LEU A 107 -9.34 -10.22 9.27
N THR A 108 -8.30 -11.02 9.06
CA THR A 108 -8.35 -12.48 9.17
C THR A 108 -7.93 -12.86 10.59
N ASN A 109 -8.82 -13.50 11.35
CA ASN A 109 -8.66 -13.79 12.78
C ASN A 109 -8.17 -15.21 13.06
#